data_AF-A0A961VFQ4-F1
#
_entry.id   AF-A0A961VFQ4-F1
#
_cell.length_a   1.000
_cell.length_b   1.000
_cell.length_c   1.000
_cell.angle_alpha   90.00
_cell.angle_beta   90.00
_cell.angle_gamma   90.00
#
_symmetry.space_group_name_H-M   'P 1'
#
loop_
_entity.id
_entity.type
_entity.pdbx_description
1 polymer ?
#
loop_
_entity_poly.entity_id
_entity_poly.type
_entity_poly.pdbx_seq_one_letter_code
_entity_poly.pdbx_strand_id
1 'polypeptide(L)'
;MMTLFDMIEQAQNGAAKNNFASQFGLSQEQTEQALAALMPAFSAGLKQSTKNMNDLASFMTALGTGQHARYYEDAMSAFTGGRDEGNAILGHLFGSKEVS
;
A
#
# COMPACT_ATOMS: atom_id res chain seq x y z
N MET A 1 15.68 -3.60 9.41
CA MET A 1 15.00 -3.64 8.10
C MET A 1 13.87 -2.64 8.16
N MET A 2 13.80 -1.72 7.21
CA MET A 2 12.73 -0.74 7.16
C MET A 2 11.44 -1.47 6.78
N THR A 3 10.39 -1.32 7.56
CA THR A 3 9.10 -1.94 7.24
C THR A 3 8.45 -1.18 6.09
N LEU A 4 7.45 -1.78 5.45
CA LEU A 4 6.66 -1.11 4.42
C LEU A 4 5.93 0.13 4.98
N PHE A 5 5.60 0.10 6.26
CA PHE A 5 5.05 1.23 6.99
C PHE A 5 6.06 2.35 7.15
N ASP A 6 7.29 2.05 7.59
CA ASP A 6 8.36 3.05 7.68
C ASP A 6 8.66 3.66 6.29
N MET A 7 8.56 2.87 5.22
CA MET A 7 8.68 3.36 3.84
C MET A 7 7.56 4.34 3.49
N ILE A 8 6.31 4.08 3.88
CA ILE A 8 5.18 5.00 3.62
C ILE A 8 5.29 6.26 4.49
N GLU A 9 5.73 6.14 5.75
CA GLU A 9 5.96 7.29 6.62
C GLU A 9 7.08 8.20 6.12
N GLN A 10 8.14 7.61 5.56
CA GLN A 10 9.26 8.36 4.99
C GLN A 10 9.03 8.75 3.52
N ALA A 11 8.04 8.16 2.85
CA ALA A 11 7.70 8.50 1.48
C ALA A 11 7.33 9.98 1.37
N GLN A 12 7.92 10.65 0.38
CA GLN A 12 7.71 12.07 0.12
C GLN A 12 7.95 12.95 1.38
N ASN A 13 8.94 12.59 2.22
CA ASN A 13 9.24 13.28 3.48
C ASN A 13 8.01 13.38 4.43
N GLY A 14 7.13 12.38 4.43
CA GLY A 14 5.92 12.37 5.25
C GLY A 14 4.72 13.07 4.61
N ALA A 15 4.85 13.62 3.40
CA ALA A 15 3.74 14.22 2.67
C ALA A 15 2.65 13.21 2.30
N ALA A 16 2.99 11.91 2.22
CA ALA A 16 2.02 10.84 1.98
C ALA A 16 0.89 10.83 3.03
N LYS A 17 1.21 11.06 4.32
CA LYS A 17 0.22 11.14 5.39
C LYS A 17 -0.70 12.35 5.23
N ASN A 18 -0.14 13.51 4.86
CA ASN A 18 -0.92 14.74 4.64
C ASN A 18 -1.83 14.65 3.40
N ASN A 19 -1.36 14.00 2.34
CA ASN A 19 -2.15 13.75 1.14
C ASN A 19 -3.30 12.78 1.44
N PHE A 20 -3.06 11.72 2.21
CA PHE A 20 -4.10 10.80 2.67
C PHE A 20 -5.14 11.50 3.55
N ALA A 21 -4.68 12.27 4.54
CA ALA A 21 -5.54 13.06 5.41
C ALA A 21 -6.44 14.01 4.61
N SER A 22 -5.87 14.75 3.67
CA SER A 22 -6.61 15.70 2.81
C SER A 22 -7.62 15.00 1.90
N GLN A 23 -7.24 13.85 1.33
CA GLN A 23 -8.09 13.11 0.39
C GLN A 23 -9.31 12.48 1.05
N PHE A 24 -9.18 12.02 2.31
CA PHE A 24 -10.25 11.37 3.07
C PHE A 24 -10.91 12.28 4.10
N GLY A 25 -10.49 13.55 4.20
CA GLY A 25 -11.01 14.51 5.17
C GLY A 25 -10.71 14.12 6.63
N LEU A 26 -9.59 13.42 6.86
CA LEU A 26 -9.16 12.94 8.17
C LEU A 26 -8.22 13.94 8.84
N SER A 27 -8.25 14.00 10.17
CA SER A 27 -7.16 14.64 10.92
C SER A 27 -5.88 13.80 10.82
N GLN A 28 -4.73 14.41 11.16
CA GLN A 28 -3.46 13.69 11.22
C GLN A 28 -3.53 12.51 12.21
N GLU A 29 -4.13 12.73 13.39
CA GLU A 29 -4.32 11.69 14.40
C GLU A 29 -5.24 10.56 13.91
N GLN A 30 -6.33 10.89 13.21
CA GLN A 30 -7.22 9.89 12.61
C GLN A 30 -6.52 9.10 11.50
N THR A 31 -5.65 9.74 10.73
CA THR A 31 -4.85 9.09 9.70
C THR A 31 -3.87 8.09 10.33
N GLU A 32 -3.19 8.47 11.41
CA GLU A 32 -2.28 7.58 12.14
C GLU A 32 -3.02 6.39 12.76
N GLN A 33 -4.19 6.62 13.37
CA GLN A 33 -5.04 5.55 13.89
C GLN A 33 -5.54 4.61 12.80
N ALA A 34 -5.97 5.14 11.66
CA ALA A 34 -6.41 4.34 10.53
C ALA A 34 -5.27 3.47 9.98
N LEU A 35 -4.09 4.06 9.78
CA LEU A 35 -2.90 3.30 9.34
C LEU A 35 -2.53 2.21 10.36
N ALA A 36 -2.51 2.53 11.65
CA ALA A 36 -2.25 1.57 12.71
C ALA A 36 -3.27 0.42 12.74
N ALA A 37 -4.55 0.70 12.50
CA ALA A 37 -5.60 -0.31 12.43
C ALA A 37 -5.47 -1.24 11.20
N LEU A 38 -4.88 -0.75 10.11
CA LEU A 38 -4.65 -1.52 8.89
C LEU A 38 -3.39 -2.41 8.96
N MET A 39 -2.43 -2.07 9.85
CA MET A 39 -1.16 -2.79 10.00
C MET A 39 -1.28 -4.31 10.24
N PRO A 40 -2.17 -4.81 11.12
CA PRO A 40 -2.28 -6.25 11.37
C PRO A 40 -2.69 -7.03 10.14
N ALA A 41 -3.65 -6.51 9.36
CA ALA A 41 -4.10 -7.11 8.11
C ALA A 41 -2.96 -7.11 7.08
N PHE A 42 -2.30 -5.97 6.90
CA PHE A 42 -1.21 -5.85 5.94
C PHE A 42 -0.03 -6.79 6.26
N SER A 43 0.35 -6.89 7.54
CA SER A 43 1.38 -7.82 8.00
C SER A 43 0.98 -9.29 7.77
N ALA A 44 -0.27 -9.64 8.03
CA ALA A 44 -0.79 -10.99 7.79
C ALA A 44 -0.77 -11.35 6.30
N GLY A 45 -1.21 -10.43 5.43
CA GLY A 45 -1.19 -10.62 3.98
C GLY A 45 0.23 -10.73 3.41
N LEU A 46 1.17 -9.90 3.89
CA LEU A 46 2.58 -9.99 3.47
C LEU A 46 3.19 -11.33 3.87
N LYS A 47 2.97 -11.77 5.12
CA LYS A 47 3.40 -13.09 5.57
C LYS A 47 2.81 -14.19 4.71
N GLN A 48 1.51 -14.12 4.39
CA GLN A 48 0.83 -15.08 3.54
C GLN A 48 1.44 -15.14 2.13
N SER A 49 1.72 -13.99 1.53
CA SER A 49 2.34 -13.87 0.20
C SER A 49 3.73 -14.50 0.14
N THR A 50 4.46 -14.51 1.25
CA THR A 50 5.80 -15.11 1.34
C THR A 50 5.81 -16.60 1.67
N LYS A 51 4.67 -17.19 2.07
CA LYS A 51 4.60 -18.62 2.44
C LYS A 51 4.80 -19.56 1.24
N ASN A 52 4.36 -19.14 0.06
CA ASN A 52 4.43 -19.95 -1.16
C ASN A 52 5.29 -19.25 -2.21
N MET A 53 6.16 -20.01 -2.88
CA MET A 53 7.05 -19.47 -3.92
C MET A 53 6.27 -18.86 -5.11
N ASN A 54 5.08 -19.40 -5.42
CA ASN A 54 4.22 -18.88 -6.48
C ASN A 54 3.55 -17.54 -6.13
N ASP A 55 3.10 -17.40 -4.88
CA ASP A 55 2.47 -16.16 -4.39
C ASP A 55 3.52 -15.04 -4.28
N LEU A 56 4.73 -15.40 -3.85
CA LEU A 56 5.88 -14.49 -3.83
C LEU A 56 6.26 -14.03 -5.25
N ALA A 57 6.32 -14.93 -6.22
CA ALA A 57 6.63 -14.57 -7.61
C ALA A 57 5.56 -13.66 -8.23
N SER A 58 4.28 -13.93 -7.95
CA SER A 58 3.16 -13.11 -8.40
C SER A 58 3.20 -11.72 -7.76
N PHE A 59 3.48 -11.66 -6.45
CA PHE A 59 3.64 -10.40 -5.72
C PHE A 59 4.84 -9.58 -6.21
N MET A 60 5.99 -10.21 -6.45
CA MET A 60 7.18 -9.55 -7.02
C MET A 60 6.92 -9.02 -8.43
N THR A 61 6.16 -9.78 -9.23
CA THR A 61 5.71 -9.32 -10.54
C THR A 61 4.80 -8.10 -10.39
N ALA A 62 3.78 -8.15 -9.53
CA ALA A 62 2.86 -7.04 -9.28
C ALA A 62 3.54 -5.77 -8.73
N LEU A 63 4.66 -5.91 -8.00
CA LEU A 63 5.49 -4.78 -7.57
C LEU A 63 6.40 -4.25 -8.68
N GLY A 64 6.94 -5.13 -9.52
CA GLY A 64 7.79 -4.75 -10.67
C GLY A 64 6.99 -4.22 -11.85
N THR A 65 5.71 -4.59 -11.95
CA THR A 65 4.76 -4.12 -12.96
C THR A 65 3.89 -3.02 -12.37
N GLY A 66 3.74 -1.92 -13.09
CA GLY A 66 3.05 -0.74 -12.57
C GLY A 66 4.02 0.40 -12.46
N GLN A 67 3.56 1.60 -12.78
CA GLN A 67 4.40 2.78 -12.78
C GLN A 67 4.52 3.31 -11.35
N HIS A 68 4.78 2.46 -10.35
CA HIS A 68 4.73 2.83 -8.92
C HIS A 68 5.70 3.95 -8.56
N ALA A 69 6.80 4.08 -9.31
CA ALA A 69 7.71 5.22 -9.23
C ALA A 69 6.99 6.56 -9.46
N ARG A 70 6.00 6.62 -10.38
CA ARG A 70 5.22 7.82 -10.65
C ARG A 70 4.37 8.25 -9.46
N TYR A 71 3.85 7.29 -8.68
CA TYR A 71 3.08 7.59 -7.45
C TYR A 71 3.99 8.08 -6.33
N TYR A 72 5.23 7.62 -6.32
CA TYR A 72 6.24 8.10 -5.40
C TYR A 72 6.62 9.55 -5.71
N GLU A 73 6.76 9.90 -6.99
CA GLU A 73 7.05 11.27 -7.47
C GLU A 73 5.84 12.20 -7.37
N ASP A 74 4.64 11.69 -7.67
CA ASP A 74 3.36 12.41 -7.63
C ASP A 74 2.27 11.56 -6.97
N ALA A 75 2.01 11.84 -5.68
CA ALA A 75 0.94 11.16 -4.94
C ALA A 75 -0.45 11.35 -5.55
N MET A 76 -0.72 12.45 -6.25
CA MET A 76 -2.06 12.73 -6.80
C MET A 76 -2.40 11.74 -7.92
N SER A 77 -1.40 11.31 -8.69
CA SER A 77 -1.56 10.30 -9.73
C SER A 77 -1.99 8.93 -9.19
N ALA A 78 -1.72 8.64 -7.91
CA ALA A 78 -2.19 7.43 -7.24
C ALA A 78 -3.72 7.40 -7.11
N PHE A 79 -4.36 8.56 -6.99
CA PHE A 79 -5.81 8.66 -6.80
C PHE A 79 -6.61 8.66 -8.11
N THR A 80 -5.98 8.98 -9.24
CA THR A 80 -6.63 9.03 -10.56
C THR A 80 -6.42 7.77 -11.41
N GLY A 81 -5.43 6.93 -11.08
CA GLY A 81 -5.14 5.70 -11.82
C GLY A 81 -4.40 4.62 -11.03
N GLY A 82 -3.82 4.96 -9.87
CA GLY A 82 -3.13 4.01 -9.00
C GLY A 82 -4.05 3.07 -8.21
N ARG A 83 -5.36 3.30 -8.22
CA ARG A 83 -6.33 2.45 -7.51
C ARG A 83 -6.42 1.05 -8.10
N ASP A 84 -6.45 0.91 -9.42
CA ASP A 84 -6.53 -0.39 -10.09
C ASP A 84 -5.23 -1.19 -9.91
N GLU A 85 -4.08 -0.50 -10.02
CA GLU A 85 -2.76 -1.10 -9.76
C GLU A 85 -2.59 -1.49 -8.29
N GLY A 86 -3.07 -0.66 -7.37
CA GLY A 86 -3.10 -0.97 -5.93
C GLY A 86 -3.98 -2.18 -5.60
N ASN A 87 -5.17 -2.26 -6.20
CA ASN A 87 -6.08 -3.39 -6.03
C ASN A 87 -5.49 -4.71 -6.54
N ALA A 88 -4.68 -4.68 -7.61
CA ALA A 88 -3.97 -5.87 -8.06
C ALA A 88 -2.98 -6.37 -6.98
N ILE A 89 -2.18 -5.47 -6.40
CA ILE A 89 -1.26 -5.81 -5.31
C ILE A 89 -2.02 -6.33 -4.07
N LEU A 90 -3.11 -5.68 -3.69
CA LEU A 90 -3.93 -6.09 -2.54
C LEU A 90 -4.60 -7.45 -2.76
N GLY A 91 -5.07 -7.74 -3.98
CA GLY A 91 -5.61 -9.05 -4.34
C GLY A 91 -4.58 -10.18 -4.21
N HIS A 92 -3.32 -9.90 -4.57
CA HIS A 92 -2.22 -10.83 -4.34
C HIS A 92 -1.85 -10.94 -2.85
N LEU A 93 -1.88 -9.82 -2.12
CA LEU A 93 -1.51 -9.76 -0.71
C LEU A 93 -2.49 -10.52 0.20
N PHE A 94 -3.79 -10.40 -0.07
CA PHE A 94 -4.86 -11.00 0.73
C PHE A 94 -5.42 -12.31 0.14
N GLY A 95 -4.97 -12.70 -1.05
CA GLY A 95 -5.26 -13.99 -1.66
C GLY A 95 -6.69 -14.16 -2.19
N SER A 96 -7.54 -13.14 -2.16
CA SER A 96 -8.89 -13.21 -2.75
C SER A 96 -9.48 -11.83 -3.05
N LYS A 97 -10.11 -11.72 -4.23
CA LYS A 97 -10.83 -10.54 -4.73
C LYS A 97 -12.11 -10.23 -3.92
N GLU A 98 -12.47 -11.09 -2.97
CA GLU A 98 -13.66 -10.96 -2.10
C GLU A 98 -13.42 -10.05 -0.88
N VAL A 99 -12.16 -9.69 -0.61
CA VAL A 99 -11.77 -8.82 0.52
C VAL A 99 -11.22 -7.45 0.05
N SER A 100 -11.25 -7.17 -1.26
CA SER A 100 -10.77 -5.92 -1.89
C SER A 100 -11.91 -5.04 -2.39
#